data_AF-A0AB32WA82-F1
#
_entry.id   AF-A0AB32WA82-F1
#
_cell.length_a   1.000
_cell.length_b   1.000
_cell.length_c   1.000
_cell.angle_alpha   90.00
_cell.angle_beta   90.00
_cell.angle_gamma   90.00
#
_symmetry.space_group_name_H-M   'P 1'
#
loop_
_entity.id
_entity.type
_entity.pdbx_description
1 polymer ?
#
loop_
_entity_poly.entity_id
_entity_poly.type
_entity_poly.pdbx_seq_one_letter_code
_entity_poly.pdbx_strand_id
1 'polypeptide(L)'
;MRKRQVVVRREEPPRSTTNSSLTIRSVRYGECQKNHAAGVGGYAVDGCREFMASGEEGTSAALTCAACGCHRNFHRREVETEVVCECSSPPSNGA
;
A
#
# COMPACT_ATOMS: atom_id res chain seq x y z
N MET A 1 -0.05 41.25 -20.33
CA MET A 1 -0.81 40.81 -19.13
C MET A 1 -1.18 39.33 -19.31
N ARG A 2 -0.46 38.40 -18.68
CA ARG A 2 -0.79 36.97 -18.71
C ARG A 2 -1.24 36.56 -17.31
N LYS A 3 -2.55 36.42 -17.13
CA LYS A 3 -3.20 35.97 -15.89
C LYS A 3 -3.02 34.45 -15.78
N ARG A 4 -2.11 34.03 -14.90
CA ARG A 4 -1.92 32.63 -14.52
C ARG A 4 -3.05 32.27 -13.56
N GLN A 5 -3.91 31.35 -13.96
CA GLN A 5 -4.93 30.76 -13.09
C GLN A 5 -4.26 29.58 -12.37
N VAL A 6 -4.05 29.72 -11.06
CA VAL A 6 -3.59 28.62 -10.20
C VAL A 6 -4.84 27.83 -9.81
N VAL A 7 -4.96 26.60 -10.30
CA VAL A 7 -5.99 25.66 -9.85
C VAL A 7 -5.56 25.13 -8.50
N VAL A 8 -6.23 25.56 -7.43
CA VAL A 8 -6.06 24.97 -6.11
C VAL A 8 -6.61 23.54 -6.17
N ARG A 9 -5.74 22.54 -6.21
CA ARG A 9 -6.15 21.16 -5.93
C ARG A 9 -6.42 21.07 -4.43
N ARG A 10 -7.70 20.90 -4.12
CA ARG A 10 -8.21 20.66 -2.77
C ARG A 10 -7.81 19.23 -2.37
N GLU A 11 -6.82 19.10 -1.50
CA GLU A 11 -6.60 17.88 -0.75
C GLU A 11 -7.65 17.85 0.37
N GLU A 12 -8.62 16.95 0.28
CA GLU A 12 -9.65 16.76 1.30
C GLU A 12 -8.98 16.17 2.56
N PRO A 13 -8.92 16.89 3.69
CA PRO A 13 -8.52 16.30 4.95
C PRO A 13 -9.62 15.33 5.41
N PRO A 14 -9.30 14.17 6.02
CA PRO A 14 -10.31 13.39 6.69
C PRO A 14 -10.90 14.26 7.80
N ARG A 15 -12.21 14.43 7.72
CA ARG A 15 -13.02 15.34 8.53
C ARG A 15 -12.80 15.03 10.01
N SER A 16 -12.37 16.05 10.74
CA SER A 16 -12.41 16.06 12.20
C SER A 16 -13.88 16.09 12.63
N THR A 17 -14.38 14.94 13.04
CA THR A 17 -15.51 14.82 13.96
C THR A 17 -15.00 14.01 15.13
N THR A 18 -15.14 14.55 16.34
CA THR A 18 -14.70 14.02 17.63
C THR A 18 -15.01 12.53 17.81
N ASN A 19 -14.12 11.66 17.34
CA ASN A 19 -13.84 10.32 17.86
C ASN A 19 -12.47 9.90 17.29
N SER A 20 -11.47 9.71 18.15
CA SER A 20 -10.07 9.54 17.75
C SER A 20 -9.84 8.16 17.11
N SER A 21 -10.23 8.01 15.85
CA SER A 21 -9.99 6.82 15.06
C SER A 21 -8.79 7.04 14.14
N LEU A 22 -7.65 6.41 14.47
CA LEU A 22 -6.46 6.46 13.64
C LEU A 22 -6.64 5.47 12.49
N THR A 23 -6.63 5.96 11.25
CA THR A 23 -6.64 5.11 10.06
C THR A 23 -5.21 4.86 9.60
N ILE A 24 -4.67 3.67 9.88
CA ILE A 24 -3.35 3.26 9.41
C ILE A 24 -3.53 2.62 8.03
N ARG A 25 -2.79 3.11 7.03
CA ARG A 25 -2.79 2.55 5.67
C ARG A 25 -1.48 1.79 5.44
N SER A 26 -1.49 0.48 5.56
CA SER A 26 -0.36 -0.38 5.19
C SER A 26 -0.51 -0.82 3.73
N VAL A 27 0.62 -0.92 3.02
CA VAL A 27 0.68 -1.45 1.65
C VAL A 27 1.42 -2.77 1.68
N ARG A 28 0.79 -3.82 1.16
CA ARG A 28 1.40 -5.13 0.93
C ARG A 28 1.38 -5.46 -0.56
N TYR A 29 2.30 -6.32 -0.98
CA TYR A 29 2.37 -6.80 -2.36
C TYR A 29 2.15 -8.32 -2.32
N GLY A 30 1.04 -8.77 -2.92
CA GLY A 30 0.61 -10.15 -2.90
C GLY A 30 1.16 -10.93 -4.09
N GLU A 31 0.24 -11.48 -4.90
CA GLU A 31 0.59 -12.39 -5.98
C GLU A 31 1.29 -11.72 -7.17
N CYS A 32 2.25 -12.43 -7.79
CA CYS A 32 2.89 -11.96 -9.02
C CYS A 32 1.91 -12.11 -10.20
N GLN A 33 1.84 -11.10 -11.07
CA GLN A 33 0.97 -11.06 -12.24
C GLN A 33 1.74 -10.96 -13.57
N LYS A 34 3.07 -11.11 -13.53
CA LYS A 34 3.89 -11.08 -14.75
C LYS A 34 3.70 -12.37 -15.54
N ASN A 35 3.45 -12.25 -16.84
CA ASN A 35 3.54 -13.39 -17.75
C ASN A 35 5.01 -13.69 -18.07
N HIS A 36 5.53 -14.81 -17.56
CA HIS A 36 6.89 -15.28 -17.82
C HIS A 36 7.05 -15.98 -19.18
N ALA A 37 5.95 -16.51 -19.74
CA ALA A 37 5.95 -17.19 -21.04
C ALA A 37 5.63 -16.25 -22.23
N ALA A 38 5.48 -14.94 -22.00
CA ALA A 38 5.13 -13.99 -23.05
C ALA A 38 6.13 -14.02 -24.24
N GLY A 39 7.42 -14.20 -23.96
CA GLY A 39 8.46 -14.24 -24.99
C GLY A 39 8.41 -15.49 -25.89
N VAL A 40 7.79 -16.57 -25.44
CA VAL A 40 7.61 -17.81 -26.22
C VAL A 40 6.19 -17.95 -26.78
N GLY A 41 5.35 -16.91 -26.65
CA GLY A 41 3.96 -16.91 -27.12
C GLY A 41 2.99 -17.67 -26.20
N GLY A 42 3.40 -17.98 -24.97
CA GLY A 42 2.58 -18.65 -23.97
C GLY A 42 2.04 -17.71 -22.89
N TYR A 43 1.27 -18.29 -21.96
CA TYR A 43 0.84 -17.62 -20.73
C TYR A 43 1.16 -18.49 -19.52
N ALA A 44 2.13 -18.06 -18.72
CA ALA A 44 2.50 -18.72 -17.47
C ALA A 44 2.92 -17.65 -16.45
N VAL A 45 2.33 -17.69 -15.27
CA VAL A 45 2.62 -16.77 -14.17
C VAL A 45 3.27 -17.60 -13.06
N ASP A 46 4.33 -17.08 -12.44
CA ASP A 46 5.12 -17.82 -11.44
C ASP A 46 4.33 -18.13 -10.16
N GLY A 47 3.23 -17.41 -9.92
CA GLY A 47 2.28 -17.73 -8.86
C GLY A 47 2.82 -17.52 -7.44
N CYS A 48 3.77 -16.59 -7.23
CA CYS A 48 4.13 -16.14 -5.89
C CYS A 48 2.84 -15.75 -5.14
N ARG A 49 2.71 -16.12 -3.86
CA ARG A 49 1.55 -15.74 -3.04
C ARG A 49 1.78 -14.47 -2.24
N GLU A 50 3.04 -14.17 -1.95
CA GLU A 50 3.47 -13.00 -1.22
C GLU A 50 4.77 -12.46 -1.83
N PHE A 51 4.94 -11.14 -1.81
CA PHE A 51 6.19 -10.51 -2.19
C PHE A 51 7.21 -10.63 -1.07
N MET A 52 8.36 -11.23 -1.38
CA MET A 52 9.53 -11.24 -0.50
C MET A 52 10.63 -10.40 -1.13
N ALA A 53 11.06 -9.35 -0.45
CA ALA A 53 12.20 -8.54 -0.87
C ALA A 53 13.49 -9.37 -0.89
N SER A 54 14.28 -9.25 -1.95
CA SER A 54 15.57 -9.96 -2.08
C SER A 54 16.73 -9.27 -1.34
N GLY A 55 16.52 -8.06 -0.81
CA GLY A 55 17.54 -7.33 -0.07
C GLY A 55 16.96 -6.33 0.93
N GLU A 56 17.85 -5.57 1.57
CA GLU A 56 17.52 -4.65 2.67
C GLU A 56 16.71 -3.44 2.20
N GLU A 57 15.83 -2.94 3.08
CA GLU A 57 14.99 -1.79 2.81
C GLU A 57 15.82 -0.58 2.34
N GLY A 58 15.32 0.13 1.33
CA GLY A 58 16.02 1.26 0.71
C GLY A 58 17.02 0.89 -0.39
N THR A 59 17.31 -0.39 -0.61
CA THR A 59 18.14 -0.85 -1.74
C THR A 59 17.29 -1.15 -2.98
N SER A 60 17.94 -1.24 -4.15
CA SER A 60 17.29 -1.73 -5.38
C SER A 60 16.86 -3.20 -5.27
N ALA A 61 17.58 -3.99 -4.47
CA ALA A 61 17.25 -5.40 -4.21
C ALA A 61 15.93 -5.55 -3.44
N ALA A 62 15.58 -4.59 -2.56
CA ALA A 62 14.28 -4.59 -1.88
C ALA A 62 13.07 -4.38 -2.81
N LEU A 63 13.29 -3.90 -4.03
CA LEU A 63 12.24 -3.72 -5.03
C LEU A 63 12.00 -4.98 -5.88
N THR A 64 12.82 -6.02 -5.70
CA THR A 64 12.81 -7.25 -6.49
C THR A 64 12.37 -8.43 -5.63
N CYS A 65 11.47 -9.24 -6.16
CA CYS A 65 10.97 -10.44 -5.50
C CYS A 65 12.05 -11.54 -5.50
N ALA A 66 12.36 -12.09 -4.33
CA ALA A 66 13.33 -13.17 -4.17
C ALA A 66 12.86 -14.48 -4.84
N ALA A 67 11.55 -14.72 -4.95
CA ALA A 67 10.99 -15.93 -5.52
C ALA A 67 11.00 -15.92 -7.06
N CYS A 68 10.44 -14.87 -7.69
CA CYS A 68 10.26 -14.81 -9.15
C CYS A 68 11.21 -13.85 -9.87
N GLY A 69 12.05 -13.11 -9.14
CA GLY A 69 12.92 -12.07 -9.70
C GLY A 69 12.18 -10.86 -10.30
N CYS A 70 10.86 -10.77 -10.14
CA CYS A 70 10.08 -9.66 -10.68
C CYS A 70 10.12 -8.46 -9.76
N HIS A 71 10.03 -7.27 -10.35
CA HIS A 71 9.85 -6.04 -9.57
C HIS A 71 8.50 -6.07 -8.84
N ARG A 72 8.43 -5.49 -7.62
CA ARG A 72 7.20 -5.40 -6.79
C ARG A 72 5.97 -4.85 -7.50
N ASN A 73 6.17 -4.08 -8.57
CA ASN A 73 5.10 -3.48 -9.37
C ASN A 73 4.37 -4.51 -10.25
N PHE A 74 4.97 -5.68 -10.49
CA PHE A 74 4.28 -6.83 -11.07
C PHE A 74 3.50 -7.63 -10.05
N HIS A 75 3.61 -7.33 -8.76
CA HIS A 75 2.82 -7.96 -7.72
C HIS A 75 1.58 -7.12 -7.43
N ARG A 76 0.48 -7.80 -7.13
CA ARG A 76 -0.78 -7.15 -6.79
C ARG A 76 -0.61 -6.26 -5.56
N ARG A 77 -0.88 -4.97 -5.71
CA ARG A 77 -0.82 -4.00 -4.60
C ARG A 77 -2.09 -4.10 -3.76
N GLU A 78 -1.93 -4.47 -2.50
CA GLU A 78 -2.99 -4.53 -1.50
C GLU A 78 -2.81 -3.38 -0.51
N VAL A 79 -3.88 -2.66 -0.23
CA VAL A 79 -3.88 -1.56 0.74
C VAL A 79 -4.81 -1.96 1.86
N GLU A 80 -4.26 -2.26 3.02
CA GLU A 80 -5.04 -2.51 4.23
C GLU A 80 -5.27 -1.17 4.92
N THR A 81 -6.53 -0.92 5.27
CA THR A 81 -6.94 0.24 6.07
C THR A 81 -7.39 -0.28 7.42
N GLU A 82 -6.53 -0.14 8.43
CA GLU A 82 -6.87 -0.49 9.79
C GLU A 82 -7.45 0.74 10.49
N VAL A 83 -8.63 0.57 11.09
CA VAL A 83 -9.34 1.60 11.83
C VAL A 83 -9.10 1.31 13.32
N VAL A 84 -8.11 1.98 13.93
CA VAL A 84 -7.85 1.88 15.37
C VAL A 84 -8.76 2.87 16.08
N CYS A 85 -9.86 2.39 16.64
CA CYS A 85 -10.71 3.15 17.56
C CYS A 85 -10.16 3.01 18.98
N GLU A 86 -9.35 3.97 19.43
CA GLU A 86 -8.93 4.05 20.82
C GLU A 86 -10.04 4.78 21.62
N CYS A 87 -11.01 4.03 22.14
CA CYS A 87 -12.07 4.57 22.99
C CYS A 87 -12.11 3.84 24.34
N SER A 88 -10.96 3.69 24.99
CA SER A 88 -10.90 3.24 26.39
C SER A 88 -11.00 4.46 27.30
N SER A 89 -12.16 5.10 27.38
CA SER A 89 -12.42 6.02 28.50
C SER A 89 -12.49 5.19 29.79
N PRO A 90 -11.66 5.43 30.82
CA PRO A 90 -11.81 4.74 32.09
C PRO A 90 -13.17 5.14 32.72
N PRO A 91 -13.86 4.23 33.44
CA PRO A 91 -15.09 4.57 34.13
C PRO A 91 -14.77 5.64 35.19
N SER A 92 -15.41 6.80 35.08
CA SER A 92 -15.34 7.84 36.10
C SER A 92 -16.02 7.32 37.37
N ASN A 93 -15.22 6.90 38.36
CA ASN A 93 -15.70 6.65 39.71
C ASN A 93 -16.08 8.00 40.34
N GLY A 94 -17.38 8.23 40.55
CA GLY A 94 -17.87 9.34 41.37
C GLY A 94 -18.39 8.81 42.71
N ALA A 95 -17.71 9.19 43.79
CA ALA A 95 -18.16 9.04 45.18
C ALA A 95 -18.32 10.44 45.78
#